data_AF-A0AAP1RQW0-F1
#
_entry.id   AF-A0AAP1RQW0-F1
#
_cell.length_a   1.000
_cell.length_b   1.000
_cell.length_c   1.000
_cell.angle_alpha   90.00
_cell.angle_beta   90.00
_cell.angle_gamma   90.00
#
_symmetry.space_group_name_H-M   'P 1'
#
loop_
_entity.id
_entity.type
_entity.pdbx_description
1 polymer ?
#
loop_
_entity_poly.entity_id
_entity_poly.type
_entity_poly.pdbx_seq_one_letter_code
_entity_poly.pdbx_strand_id
1 'polypeptide(L)'
;MKKLLIASTAAASIITAGFSANADASEYTTTQATEAASTNEVYKEFIAAGGTKALWDNIVMPESSGNPNAVNELGYRGLGQTKESWGTGSVTEQTKGMINYAKERYGSVEAAIAFRQANNWW
;
A
#
# COMPACT_ATOMS: atom_id res chain seq x y z
N MET A 1 30.17 5.80 -27.82
CA MET A 1 30.43 4.35 -27.67
C MET A 1 31.39 4.11 -26.53
N LYS A 2 30.94 3.54 -25.41
CA LYS A 2 31.82 2.95 -24.40
C LYS A 2 31.22 1.59 -24.06
N LYS A 3 31.79 0.54 -24.65
CA LYS A 3 31.63 -0.84 -24.20
C LYS A 3 32.58 -1.01 -23.03
N LEU A 4 32.12 -1.60 -21.93
CA LEU A 4 32.99 -2.34 -21.03
C LEU A 4 32.27 -3.61 -20.61
N LEU A 5 32.74 -4.72 -21.18
CA LEU A 5 32.48 -6.08 -20.74
C LEU A 5 33.33 -6.36 -19.51
N ILE A 6 32.77 -7.00 -18.48
CA ILE A 6 33.49 -7.99 -17.67
C ILE A 6 32.50 -9.11 -17.34
N ALA A 7 32.93 -10.34 -17.63
CA ALA A 7 32.20 -11.59 -17.47
C ALA A 7 32.63 -12.34 -16.20
N SER A 8 31.80 -13.35 -15.83
CA SER A 8 32.16 -14.58 -15.10
C SER A 8 32.42 -14.44 -13.59
N THR A 9 32.01 -15.33 -12.69
CA THR A 9 31.66 -16.77 -12.79
C THR A 9 30.96 -17.24 -11.49
N ALA A 10 30.03 -18.19 -11.67
CA ALA A 10 29.69 -19.38 -10.86
C ALA A 10 29.66 -19.36 -9.32
N ALA A 11 28.57 -19.88 -8.75
CA ALA A 11 28.59 -21.13 -7.97
C ALA A 11 27.17 -21.70 -7.83
N ALA A 12 27.01 -22.97 -8.20
CA ALA A 12 25.83 -23.78 -7.88
C ALA A 12 25.94 -24.28 -6.44
N SER A 13 24.81 -24.40 -5.75
CA SER A 13 24.66 -25.34 -4.63
C SER A 13 23.26 -25.92 -4.66
N ILE A 14 23.25 -27.24 -4.79
CA ILE A 14 22.10 -28.13 -4.81
C ILE A 14 21.93 -28.60 -3.37
N ILE A 15 20.76 -28.48 -2.75
CA ILE A 15 20.44 -29.30 -1.58
C ILE A 15 18.98 -29.74 -1.61
N THR A 16 18.86 -31.05 -1.84
CA THR A 16 17.86 -32.05 -1.46
C THR A 16 16.52 -31.63 -0.83
N ALA A 17 15.47 -32.29 -1.30
CA ALA A 17 14.22 -32.47 -0.59
C ALA A 17 14.43 -33.31 0.69
N GLY A 18 13.70 -32.96 1.75
CA GLY A 18 13.62 -33.70 3.02
C GLY A 18 12.40 -33.23 3.81
N PHE A 19 11.51 -34.16 4.10
CA PHE A 19 10.22 -33.98 4.75
C PHE A 19 10.32 -34.07 6.28
N SER A 20 9.44 -33.31 6.95
CA SER A 20 8.81 -33.49 8.27
C SER A 20 9.63 -33.57 9.57
N ALA A 21 9.43 -32.56 10.42
CA ALA A 21 9.21 -32.74 11.85
C ALA A 21 8.36 -31.58 12.41
N ASN A 22 7.17 -31.92 12.94
CA ASN A 22 6.27 -31.02 13.66
C ASN A 22 6.94 -30.44 14.91
N ALA A 23 6.91 -29.12 15.06
CA ALA A 23 6.95 -28.45 16.34
C ALA A 23 5.86 -27.37 16.35
N ASP A 24 4.92 -27.52 17.27
CA ASP A 24 3.83 -26.62 17.57
C ASP A 24 4.40 -25.27 18.05
N ALA A 25 4.26 -24.24 17.22
CA ALA A 25 4.45 -22.85 17.58
C ALA A 25 3.68 -21.99 16.59
N SER A 26 2.61 -21.37 17.12
CA SER A 26 1.65 -20.50 16.47
C SER A 26 2.25 -19.57 15.40
N GLU A 27 1.60 -19.66 14.24
CA GLU A 27 1.68 -18.86 13.02
C GLU A 27 2.04 -17.38 13.22
N TYR A 28 3.17 -16.93 12.66
CA TYR A 28 3.29 -15.62 12.01
C TYR A 28 4.36 -15.71 10.91
N THR A 29 4.08 -16.48 9.86
CA THR A 29 4.85 -16.34 8.62
C THR A 29 4.43 -15.01 7.97
N THR A 30 5.07 -13.91 8.35
CA THR A 30 5.02 -12.68 7.54
C THR A 30 5.87 -12.92 6.30
N THR A 31 5.29 -13.62 5.33
CA THR A 31 5.71 -13.52 3.93
C THR A 31 5.05 -12.26 3.37
N GLN A 32 5.54 -11.08 3.74
CA GLN A 32 5.19 -9.84 3.03
C GLN A 32 6.37 -9.41 2.17
N ALA A 33 6.59 -10.17 1.12
CA ALA A 33 7.09 -9.62 -0.12
C ALA A 33 5.88 -9.58 -1.06
N THR A 34 5.01 -8.60 -0.85
CA THR A 34 3.89 -8.31 -1.73
C THR A 34 4.49 -7.86 -3.06
N GLU A 35 4.28 -8.67 -4.09
CA GLU A 35 4.40 -8.24 -5.48
C GLU A 35 3.78 -6.85 -5.62
N ALA A 36 4.46 -5.93 -6.31
CA ALA A 36 3.96 -4.58 -6.52
C ALA A 36 2.58 -4.69 -7.21
N ALA A 37 1.51 -4.55 -6.43
CA ALA A 37 0.16 -4.54 -6.97
C ALA A 37 0.08 -3.38 -7.95
N SER A 38 -0.34 -3.67 -9.18
CA SER A 38 -0.53 -2.60 -10.15
C SER A 38 -1.58 -1.62 -9.62
N THR A 39 -1.40 -0.33 -9.89
CA THR A 39 -2.36 0.71 -9.49
C THR A 39 -3.79 0.39 -9.94
N ASN A 40 -3.97 -0.39 -11.02
CA ASN A 40 -5.28 -0.83 -11.49
C ASN A 40 -5.95 -1.83 -10.53
N GLU A 41 -5.21 -2.81 -10.00
CA GLU A 41 -5.76 -3.77 -9.03
C GLU A 41 -6.06 -3.09 -7.69
N VAL A 42 -5.18 -2.19 -7.24
CA VAL A 42 -5.42 -1.37 -6.06
C VAL A 42 -6.67 -0.51 -6.23
N TYR A 43 -6.84 0.13 -7.38
CA TYR A 43 -8.05 0.92 -7.68
C TYR A 43 -9.32 0.06 -7.65
N LYS A 44 -9.29 -1.13 -8.24
CA LYS A 44 -10.45 -2.04 -8.23
C LYS A 44 -10.84 -2.42 -6.79
N GLU A 45 -9.87 -2.81 -5.97
CA GLU A 45 -10.14 -3.15 -4.57
C GLU A 45 -10.64 -1.93 -3.78
N PHE A 46 -10.04 -0.76 -4.01
CA PHE A 46 -10.47 0.49 -3.40
C PHE A 46 -11.95 0.82 -3.72
N ILE A 47 -12.36 0.68 -4.97
CA ILE A 47 -13.76 0.88 -5.37
C ILE A 47 -14.67 -0.20 -4.75
N ALA A 48 -14.24 -1.46 -4.73
CA ALA A 48 -15.00 -2.55 -4.10
C ALA A 48 -15.17 -2.36 -2.59
N ALA A 49 -14.21 -1.73 -1.92
CA ALA A 49 -14.25 -1.40 -0.50
C ALA A 49 -15.13 -0.17 -0.16
N GLY A 50 -15.80 0.42 -1.16
CA GLY A 50 -16.69 1.58 -1.00
C GLY A 50 -16.01 2.93 -1.24
N GLY A 51 -14.75 2.93 -1.69
CA GLY A 51 -14.08 4.12 -2.18
C GLY A 51 -14.76 4.65 -3.45
N THR A 52 -14.67 5.96 -3.67
CA THR A 52 -15.23 6.60 -4.87
C THR A 52 -14.12 7.02 -5.81
N LYS A 53 -14.40 7.10 -7.11
CA LYS A 53 -13.45 7.65 -8.08
C LYS A 53 -12.98 9.06 -7.70
N ALA A 54 -13.88 9.87 -7.13
CA ALA A 54 -13.54 11.21 -6.68
C ALA A 54 -12.53 11.21 -5.52
N LEU A 55 -12.71 10.34 -4.52
CA LEU A 55 -11.77 10.17 -3.41
C LEU A 55 -10.42 9.63 -3.92
N TRP A 56 -10.45 8.71 -4.88
CA TRP A 56 -9.26 8.18 -5.50
C TRP A 56 -8.46 9.27 -6.24
N ASP A 57 -9.10 9.97 -7.18
CA ASP A 57 -8.44 10.95 -8.04
C ASP A 57 -7.93 12.18 -7.26
N ASN A 58 -8.68 12.61 -6.24
CA ASN A 58 -8.37 13.85 -5.54
C ASN A 58 -7.56 13.64 -4.27
N ILE A 59 -7.58 12.45 -3.65
CA ILE A 59 -6.81 12.20 -2.43
C ILE A 59 -5.79 11.09 -2.67
N VAL A 60 -6.22 9.87 -3.01
CA VAL A 60 -5.28 8.74 -3.10
C VAL A 60 -4.16 8.98 -4.11
N MET A 61 -4.50 9.44 -5.32
CA MET A 61 -3.51 9.65 -6.38
C MET A 61 -2.49 10.74 -6.01
N PRO A 62 -2.90 11.93 -5.52
CA PRO A 62 -1.94 12.92 -5.09
C PRO A 62 -1.13 12.55 -3.84
N GLU A 63 -1.71 11.82 -2.88
CA GLU A 63 -1.01 11.50 -1.63
C GLU A 63 -0.04 10.32 -1.78
N SER A 64 -0.42 9.27 -2.51
CA SER A 64 0.33 8.01 -2.55
C SER A 64 0.58 7.47 -3.95
N SER A 65 0.07 8.13 -5.00
CA SER A 65 0.05 7.60 -6.37
C SER A 65 -0.64 6.23 -6.48
N GLY A 66 -1.58 5.94 -5.57
CA GLY A 66 -2.25 4.65 -5.48
C GLY A 66 -1.38 3.52 -4.92
N ASN A 67 -0.30 3.83 -4.22
CA ASN A 67 0.55 2.82 -3.56
C ASN A 67 0.09 2.59 -2.11
N PRO A 68 -0.52 1.43 -1.79
CA PRO A 68 -0.98 1.13 -0.43
C PRO A 68 0.15 0.91 0.57
N ASN A 69 1.39 0.79 0.09
CA ASN A 69 2.60 0.64 0.90
C ASN A 69 3.47 1.90 0.87
N ALA A 70 2.94 3.05 0.39
CA ALA A 70 3.68 4.30 0.38
C ALA A 70 4.10 4.68 1.80
N VAL A 71 5.36 5.08 1.98
CA VAL A 71 5.88 5.61 3.25
C VAL A 71 6.72 6.84 2.94
N ASN A 72 6.44 7.96 3.60
CA ASN A 72 7.25 9.16 3.49
C ASN A 72 8.27 9.30 4.63
N GLU A 73 9.21 10.23 4.48
CA GLU A 73 10.27 10.49 5.47
C GLU A 73 9.75 10.94 6.84
N LEU A 74 8.52 11.46 6.91
CA LEU A 74 7.84 11.89 8.14
C LEU A 74 7.04 10.76 8.81
N GLY A 75 7.08 9.56 8.24
CA GLY A 75 6.46 8.34 8.76
C GLY A 75 4.98 8.19 8.45
N TYR A 76 4.40 8.99 7.54
CA TYR A 76 3.04 8.79 7.04
C TYR A 76 2.99 7.64 6.04
N ARG A 77 1.88 6.90 6.04
CA ARG A 77 1.79 5.60 5.37
C ARG A 77 0.50 5.41 4.57
N GLY A 78 0.58 4.53 3.58
CA GLY A 78 -0.55 4.00 2.83
C GLY A 78 -1.18 4.99 1.85
N LEU A 79 -2.33 4.60 1.31
CA LEU A 79 -3.10 5.30 0.29
C LEU A 79 -3.43 6.73 0.68
N GLY A 80 -3.74 6.91 1.96
CA GLY A 80 -4.11 8.19 2.53
C GLY A 80 -2.95 9.01 3.11
N GLN A 81 -1.71 8.50 3.11
CA GLN A 81 -0.58 9.11 3.82
C GLN A 81 -0.97 9.56 5.24
N THR A 82 -1.27 8.60 6.11
CA THR A 82 -1.75 8.83 7.48
C THR A 82 -0.78 8.28 8.54
N LYS A 83 -0.96 8.71 9.80
CA LYS A 83 -0.36 8.08 10.99
C LYS A 83 -1.36 7.20 11.77
N GLU A 84 -2.61 7.16 11.32
CA GLU A 84 -3.62 6.28 11.88
C GLU A 84 -3.27 4.80 11.63
N SER A 85 -3.72 3.92 12.51
CA SER A 85 -3.41 2.48 12.44
C SER A 85 -3.88 1.81 11.15
N TRP A 86 -4.96 2.31 10.54
CA TRP A 86 -5.47 1.78 9.28
C TRP A 86 -4.51 2.02 8.11
N GLY A 87 -3.56 2.97 8.20
CA GLY A 87 -2.60 3.29 7.13
C GLY A 87 -1.61 2.18 6.77
N THR A 88 -1.52 1.13 7.58
CA THR A 88 -0.68 -0.06 7.31
C THR A 88 -1.49 -1.32 7.02
N GLY A 89 -2.82 -1.22 6.94
CA GLY A 89 -3.69 -2.34 6.61
C GLY A 89 -3.73 -2.67 5.12
N SER A 90 -4.56 -3.63 4.74
CA SER A 90 -4.96 -3.90 3.36
C SER A 90 -5.58 -2.67 2.67
N VAL A 91 -5.70 -2.69 1.34
CA VAL A 91 -6.39 -1.62 0.59
C VAL A 91 -7.81 -1.44 1.10
N THR A 92 -8.52 -2.54 1.40
CA THR A 92 -9.85 -2.49 2.02
C THR A 92 -9.86 -1.78 3.37
N GLU A 93 -8.93 -2.11 4.27
CA GLU A 93 -8.84 -1.46 5.59
C GLU A 93 -8.49 0.03 5.47
N GLN A 94 -7.53 0.35 4.60
CA GLN A 94 -7.15 1.73 4.31
C GLN A 94 -8.34 2.52 3.75
N THR A 95 -9.07 1.96 2.79
CA THR A 95 -10.24 2.61 2.20
C THR A 95 -11.32 2.92 3.24
N LYS A 96 -11.65 1.95 4.10
CA LYS A 96 -12.62 2.16 5.19
C LYS A 96 -12.14 3.19 6.20
N GLY A 97 -10.85 3.15 6.53
CA GLY A 97 -10.20 4.15 7.38
C GLY A 97 -10.29 5.55 6.80
N MET A 98 -9.98 5.72 5.51
CA MET A 98 -10.09 6.99 4.81
C MET A 98 -11.52 7.54 4.80
N ILE A 99 -12.53 6.70 4.54
CA ILE A 99 -13.94 7.11 4.52
C ILE A 99 -14.41 7.53 5.92
N ASN A 100 -14.06 6.78 6.96
CA ASN A 100 -14.43 7.12 8.33
C ASN A 100 -13.74 8.40 8.79
N TYR A 101 -12.43 8.51 8.56
CA TYR A 101 -11.66 9.71 8.84
C TYR A 101 -12.24 10.94 8.12
N ALA A 102 -12.65 10.80 6.86
CA ALA A 102 -13.29 11.86 6.11
C ALA A 102 -14.60 12.34 6.79
N LYS A 103 -15.43 11.40 7.24
CA LYS A 103 -16.69 11.71 7.95
C LYS A 103 -16.43 12.35 9.31
N GLU A 104 -15.48 11.85 10.08
CA GLU A 104 -15.20 12.33 11.44
C GLU A 104 -14.54 13.71 11.43
N ARG A 105 -13.57 13.92 10.55
CA ARG A 105 -12.79 15.18 10.50
C ARG A 105 -13.44 16.27 9.66
N TYR A 106 -14.06 15.91 8.54
CA TYR A 106 -14.60 16.87 7.57
C TYR A 106 -16.13 16.86 7.47
N GLY A 107 -16.80 15.90 8.11
CA GLY A 107 -18.25 15.70 8.03
C GLY A 107 -18.70 14.86 6.84
N SER A 108 -17.94 14.83 5.73
CA SER A 108 -18.20 13.96 4.58
C SER A 108 -16.97 13.75 3.69
N VAL A 109 -17.05 12.79 2.76
CA VAL A 109 -16.00 12.56 1.75
C VAL A 109 -15.87 13.75 0.81
N GLU A 110 -16.99 14.36 0.40
CA GLU A 110 -17.02 15.55 -0.45
C GLU A 110 -16.34 16.75 0.23
N ALA A 111 -16.60 16.94 1.53
CA ALA A 111 -15.96 18.00 2.31
C ALA A 111 -14.44 17.78 2.44
N ALA A 112 -14.00 16.53 2.64
CA ALA A 112 -12.58 16.19 2.66
C ALA A 112 -11.89 16.48 1.31
N ILE A 113 -12.53 16.13 0.19
CA ILE A 113 -12.03 16.42 -1.16
C ILE A 113 -11.93 17.94 -1.38
N ALA A 114 -12.97 18.70 -1.03
CA ALA A 114 -12.97 20.15 -1.16
C ALA A 114 -11.86 20.79 -0.31
N PHE A 115 -11.68 20.31 0.92
CA PHE A 115 -10.60 20.73 1.80
C PHE A 115 -9.23 20.48 1.16
N ARG A 116 -9.00 19.27 0.66
CA ARG A 116 -7.74 18.88 0.02
C ARG A 116 -7.43 19.74 -1.19
N GLN A 117 -8.42 19.99 -2.05
CA GLN A 117 -8.26 20.85 -3.23
C GLN A 117 -7.88 22.29 -2.85
N ALA A 118 -8.38 22.80 -1.72
CA ALA A 118 -8.07 24.14 -1.24
C ALA A 118 -6.71 24.23 -0.52
N ASN A 119 -6.25 23.15 0.11
CA ASN A 119 -5.11 23.20 1.05
C ASN A 119 -3.90 22.36 0.62
N ASN A 120 -4.03 21.49 -0.39
CA ASN A 120 -3.03 20.51 -0.81
C ASN A 120 -2.60 19.51 0.28
N TRP A 121 -3.41 19.35 1.32
CA TRP A 121 -3.32 18.30 2.33
C TRP A 121 -4.73 17.90 2.78
N TRP A 122 -4.87 16.72 3.37
CA TRP A 122 -6.16 16.18 3.83
C TRP A 122 -6.04 15.45 5.17
#